data_AF-A0A0B6Y9R5-F1
#
_entry.id   AF-A0A0B6Y9R5-F1
#
_cell.length_a   1.000
_cell.length_b   1.000
_cell.length_c   1.000
_cell.angle_alpha   90.00
_cell.angle_beta   90.00
_cell.angle_gamma   90.00
#
_symmetry.space_group_name_H-M   'P 1'
#
loop_
_entity.id
_entity.type
_entity.pdbx_description
1 polymer ?
#
loop_
_entity_poly.entity_id
_entity_poly.type
_entity_poly.pdbx_seq_one_letter_code
_entity_poly.pdbx_strand_id
1 'polypeptide(L)'
;QKLVLHCALQASPQPDITWLLGTTLIRESARVHMHTEPAGGSVYNVNLEIKGVAASDAGTYKIVAKNKLGEVSSSINLNLNGKCL
;
A
#
# COMPACT_ATOMS: atom_id res chain seq x y z
N GLN A 1 -17.78 -4.07 -1.10
CA GLN A 1 -16.66 -3.72 -2.00
C GLN A 1 -15.36 -3.64 -1.21
N LYS A 2 -14.24 -4.13 -1.75
CA LYS A 2 -12.90 -3.95 -1.17
C LYS A 2 -11.90 -3.49 -2.22
N LEU A 3 -10.92 -2.68 -1.80
CA LEU A 3 -9.76 -2.26 -2.59
C LEU A 3 -8.54 -3.07 -2.11
N VAL A 4 -7.75 -3.58 -3.05
CA VAL A 4 -6.49 -4.27 -2.75
C VAL A 4 -5.40 -3.66 -3.63
N LEU A 5 -4.37 -3.11 -2.99
CA LEU A 5 -3.14 -2.68 -3.66
C LEU A 5 -2.06 -3.70 -3.36
N HIS A 6 -1.51 -4.29 -4.41
CA HIS A 6 -0.44 -5.29 -4.33
C HIS A 6 0.83 -4.72 -4.96
N CYS A 7 1.97 -4.94 -4.32
CA CYS A 7 3.28 -4.63 -4.86
C CYS A 7 4.26 -5.75 -4.52
N ALA A 8 5.01 -6.22 -5.51
CA ALA A 8 6.18 -7.04 -5.28
C ALA A 8 7.43 -6.15 -5.32
N LEU A 9 8.29 -6.27 -4.32
CA LEU A 9 9.53 -5.50 -4.23
C LEU A 9 10.70 -6.39 -3.84
N GLN A 10 11.89 -6.02 -4.31
CA GLN A 10 13.13 -6.68 -3.94
C GLN A 10 13.90 -5.81 -2.96
N ALA A 11 14.27 -6.36 -1.81
CA ALA A 11 14.99 -5.67 -0.76
C ALA A 11 15.86 -6.65 0.05
N SER A 12 17.11 -6.26 0.31
CA SER A 12 18.00 -6.98 1.23
C SER A 12 18.80 -5.94 2.01
N PRO A 13 18.62 -5.81 3.33
CA PRO A 13 17.74 -6.58 4.24
C PRO A 13 16.25 -6.29 4.07
N GLN A 14 15.42 -7.02 4.85
CA GLN A 14 13.97 -6.80 4.97
C GLN A 14 13.65 -5.30 5.15
N PRO A 15 12.75 -4.74 4.34
CA PRO A 15 12.37 -3.35 4.45
C PRO A 15 11.20 -3.14 5.40
N ASP A 16 11.17 -1.98 6.02
CA ASP A 16 9.99 -1.40 6.65
C ASP A 16 9.09 -0.79 5.58
N ILE A 17 7.82 -1.15 5.62
CA ILE A 17 6.81 -0.71 4.64
C ILE A 17 5.94 0.38 5.25
N THR A 18 5.76 1.47 4.51
CA THR A 18 4.87 2.57 4.86
C THR A 18 3.95 2.88 3.70
N TRP A 19 2.65 3.00 3.97
CA TRP A 19 1.65 3.42 3.00
C TRP A 19 1.11 4.82 3.33
N LEU A 20 0.92 5.64 2.31
CA LEU A 20 0.32 6.97 2.43
C LEU A 20 -0.83 7.15 1.43
N LEU A 21 -1.85 7.91 1.81
CA LEU A 21 -2.86 8.48 0.92
C LEU A 21 -2.63 9.99 0.83
N GLY A 22 -2.13 10.45 -0.31
CA GLY A 22 -1.58 11.78 -0.49
C GLY A 22 -0.35 11.96 0.40
N THR A 23 -0.50 12.76 1.45
CA THR A 23 0.54 13.00 2.48
C THR A 23 0.21 12.35 3.82
N THR A 24 -0.95 11.69 3.93
CA THR A 24 -1.43 11.11 5.19
C THR A 24 -0.99 9.67 5.35
N LEU A 25 -0.38 9.35 6.48
CA LEU A 25 -0.01 7.98 6.84
C LEU A 25 -1.24 7.10 7.01
N ILE A 26 -1.27 5.97 6.29
CA ILE A 26 -2.29 4.93 6.44
C ILE A 26 -1.90 4.06 7.64
N ARG A 27 -2.87 3.78 8.53
CA ARG A 27 -2.68 2.94 9.73
C ARG A 27 -3.65 1.76 9.71
N GLU A 28 -3.21 0.66 10.32
CA GLU A 28 -4.04 -0.51 10.60
C GLU A 28 -5.33 -0.09 11.32
N SER A 29 -6.45 -0.68 10.91
CA SER A 29 -7.75 -0.46 11.54
C SER A 29 -8.69 -1.62 11.23
N ALA A 30 -9.94 -1.58 11.74
CA ALA A 30 -10.94 -2.59 11.39
C ALA A 30 -11.23 -2.68 9.88
N ARG A 31 -10.96 -1.60 9.12
CA ARG A 31 -11.16 -1.54 7.67
C ARG A 31 -9.88 -1.66 6.85
N VAL A 32 -8.71 -1.35 7.42
CA VAL A 32 -7.43 -1.31 6.72
C VAL A 32 -6.55 -2.43 7.26
N HIS A 33 -6.06 -3.28 6.36
CA HIS A 33 -5.10 -4.33 6.67
C HIS A 33 -3.90 -4.27 5.73
N MET A 34 -2.70 -4.36 6.28
CA MET A 34 -1.42 -4.31 5.57
C MET A 34 -0.65 -5.59 5.88
N HIS A 35 -0.19 -6.28 4.84
CA HIS A 35 0.53 -7.55 4.98
C HIS A 35 1.78 -7.50 4.12
N THR A 36 2.89 -7.99 4.67
CA THR A 36 4.16 -8.13 3.96
C THR A 36 4.67 -9.53 4.16
N GLU A 37 4.87 -10.26 3.08
CA GLU A 37 5.22 -11.67 3.09
C GLU A 37 6.43 -11.93 2.19
N PRO A 38 7.40 -12.75 2.61
CA PRO A 38 8.48 -13.18 1.73
C PRO A 38 7.94 -13.97 0.53
N ALA A 39 8.39 -13.63 -0.68
CA ALA A 39 8.03 -14.30 -1.93
C ALA A 39 9.17 -15.16 -2.50
N GLY A 40 10.26 -15.31 -1.75
CA GLY A 40 11.46 -16.06 -2.14
C GLY A 40 12.67 -15.14 -2.39
N GLY A 41 13.87 -15.62 -2.04
CA GLY A 41 15.09 -14.83 -2.13
C GLY A 41 15.00 -13.54 -1.32
N SER A 42 15.24 -12.40 -1.97
CA SER A 42 15.10 -11.05 -1.39
C SER A 42 13.82 -10.34 -1.85
N VAL A 43 12.81 -11.08 -2.30
CA VAL A 43 11.55 -10.53 -2.80
C VAL A 43 10.47 -10.61 -1.72
N TYR A 44 9.67 -9.56 -1.60
CA TYR A 44 8.55 -9.43 -0.68
C TYR A 44 7.29 -9.04 -1.44
N ASN A 45 6.18 -9.70 -1.13
CA ASN A 45 4.85 -9.31 -1.54
C ASN A 45 4.24 -8.42 -0.46
N VAL A 46 3.82 -7.22 -0.84
CA VAL A 46 3.23 -6.22 0.04
C VAL A 46 1.81 -5.94 -0.42
N ASN A 47 0.86 -6.12 0.49
CA ASN A 47 -0.55 -5.92 0.26
C ASN A 47 -1.09 -4.84 1.20
N LEU A 48 -1.92 -3.95 0.66
CA LEU A 48 -2.80 -3.05 1.40
C LEU A 48 -4.25 -3.34 1.00
N GLU A 49 -5.04 -3.82 1.94
CA GLU A 49 -6.47 -4.08 1.78
C GLU A 49 -7.30 -3.02 2.53
N ILE A 50 -8.27 -2.41 1.85
CA ILE A 50 -9.25 -1.49 2.42
C ILE A 50 -10.66 -2.04 2.17
N LYS A 51 -11.36 -2.38 3.25
CA LYS A 51 -12.75 -2.85 3.24
C LYS A 51 -13.72 -1.68 3.30
N GLY A 52 -14.83 -1.78 2.57
CA GLY A 52 -15.87 -0.75 2.59
C GLY A 52 -15.44 0.54 1.91
N VAL A 53 -14.92 0.42 0.68
CA VAL A 53 -14.41 1.54 -0.11
C VAL A 53 -15.44 2.67 -0.22
N ALA A 54 -15.03 3.88 0.15
CA ALA A 54 -15.79 5.11 0.10
C ALA A 54 -15.10 6.15 -0.79
N ALA A 55 -15.81 7.23 -1.13
CA ALA A 55 -15.26 8.32 -1.94
C ALA A 55 -14.00 8.96 -1.31
N SER A 56 -13.87 8.92 0.02
CA SER A 56 -12.70 9.38 0.77
C SER A 56 -11.43 8.55 0.52
N ASP A 57 -11.58 7.34 -0.03
CA ASP A 57 -10.45 6.47 -0.36
C ASP A 57 -9.88 6.76 -1.76
N ALA A 58 -10.48 7.67 -2.53
CA ALA A 58 -9.90 8.16 -3.77
C ALA A 58 -8.68 9.06 -3.48
N GLY A 59 -7.65 8.97 -4.32
CA GLY A 59 -6.45 9.77 -4.20
C GLY A 59 -5.18 9.04 -4.60
N THR A 60 -4.03 9.66 -4.34
CA THR A 60 -2.72 9.09 -4.66
C THR A 60 -2.21 8.25 -3.51
N TYR A 61 -2.16 6.93 -3.69
CA TYR A 61 -1.50 6.03 -2.76
C TYR A 61 -0.01 6.00 -3.04
N LYS A 62 0.81 6.10 -2.00
CA LYS A 62 2.26 5.97 -2.07
C LYS A 62 2.72 4.85 -1.13
N ILE A 63 3.50 3.91 -1.66
CA ILE A 63 4.26 2.94 -0.87
C ILE A 63 5.70 3.44 -0.75
N VAL A 64 6.24 3.36 0.46
CA VAL A 64 7.66 3.59 0.76
C VAL A 64 8.19 2.32 1.40
N ALA A 65 9.26 1.76 0.82
CA ALA A 65 9.99 0.62 1.36
C ALA A 65 11.38 1.11 1.75
N LYS A 66 11.72 1.00 3.03
CA LYS A 66 12.98 1.50 3.59
C LYS A 66 13.73 0.40 4.28
N ASN A 67 15.03 0.27 4.04
CA ASN A 67 15.92 -0.57 4.82
C ASN A 67 17.19 0.18 5.20
N LYS A 68 18.13 -0.50 5.86
CA LYS A 68 19.40 0.11 6.30
C LYS A 68 20.31 0.62 5.15
N LEU A 69 20.04 0.20 3.91
CA LEU A 69 20.87 0.54 2.74
C LEU A 69 20.22 1.62 1.88
N GLY A 70 18.92 1.88 2.03
CA GLY A 70 18.24 2.89 1.24
C GLY A 70 16.72 2.86 1.38
N GLU A 71 16.09 3.67 0.54
CA GLU A 71 14.65 3.84 0.48
C GLU A 71 14.21 3.88 -0.98
N VAL A 72 13.13 3.18 -1.29
CA VAL A 72 12.45 3.23 -2.59
C VAL A 72 10.98 3.55 -2.36
N SER A 73 10.36 4.25 -3.32
CA SER A 73 8.94 4.52 -3.25
C SER A 73 8.26 4.40 -4.62
N SER A 74 6.98 4.07 -4.60
CA SER A 74 6.12 4.00 -5.78
C SER A 74 4.76 4.60 -5.45
N SER A 75 4.09 5.16 -6.46
CA SER A 75 2.80 5.84 -6.29
C SER A 75 1.79 5.41 -7.34
N ILE A 76 0.53 5.29 -6.93
CA ILE A 76 -0.61 4.98 -7.80
C ILE A 76 -1.75 5.94 -7.49
N ASN A 77 -2.33 6.54 -8.53
CA ASN A 77 -3.51 7.40 -8.37
C ASN A 77 -4.78 6.56 -8.56
N LEU A 78 -5.61 6.50 -7.53
CA LEU A 78 -6.91 5.85 -7.56
C LEU A 78 -7.99 6.91 -7.77
N ASN A 79 -8.68 6.82 -8.89
CA ASN A 79 -9.85 7.64 -9.16
C ASN A 79 -11.11 6.76 -9.11
N LEU A 80 -12.04 7.09 -8.22
CA LEU A 80 -13.30 6.37 -8.07
C LEU A 80 -14.35 7.04 -8.97
N ASN A 81 -14.32 6.69 -10.25
CA ASN A 81 -15.30 7.16 -11.22
C ASN A 81 -16.59 6.33 -11.09
N GLY A 82 -17.37 6.57 -10.04
CA GLY A 82 -18.67 5.96 -9.83
C GLY A 82 -19.73 7.04 -9.60
N LYS A 83 -20.61 7.26 -10.59
CA LYS A 83 -21.89 7.92 -10.36
C LYS A 83 -22.57 7.23 -9.17
N CYS A 84 -22.95 7.99 -8.16
CA CYS A 84 -24.04 7.59 -7.28
C CYS A 84 -25.28 7.48 -8.19
N LEU A 85 -25.78 6.26 -8.42
CA LEU A 85 -27.13 6.00 -8.92
C LEU A 85 -27.94 5.45 -7.75
#